data_AF-A0A544TB96-F1
#
_entry.id   AF-A0A544TB96-F1
#
_cell.length_a   1.000
_cell.length_b   1.000
_cell.length_c   1.000
_cell.angle_alpha   90.00
_cell.angle_beta   90.00
_cell.angle_gamma   90.00
#
_symmetry.space_group_name_H-M   'P 1'
#
loop_
_entity.id
_entity.type
_entity.pdbx_description
1 polymer ?
#
loop_
_entity_poly.entity_id
_entity_poly.type
_entity_poly.pdbx_seq_one_letter_code
_entity_poly.pdbx_strand_id
1 'polypeptide(L)'
;MNEDKINVLIKAWETYQNLAKGFGENAWKIRAIGIGFWSAIMGYGYKNDDSKVYLFSLIIVVLFLFLETGMKQLQYKYINKSINIEKSINDFLLGDNVKFPTNGISTNIATPSIIDFLNMFRLKRWMFWLPYLVLLIVTFLFINQNL
;
A
#
# COMPACT_ATOMS: atom_id res chain seq x y z
N MET A 1 -15.16 -5.08 -34.86
CA MET A 1 -13.85 -5.72 -34.56
C MET A 1 -12.90 -4.83 -33.75
N ASN A 2 -12.79 -3.52 -34.00
CA ASN A 2 -12.07 -2.61 -33.09
C ASN A 2 -12.89 -2.25 -31.84
N GLU A 3 -14.20 -2.02 -31.98
CA GLU A 3 -15.10 -1.66 -30.87
C GLU A 3 -15.10 -2.70 -29.72
N ASP A 4 -15.19 -3.99 -30.04
CA ASP A 4 -15.16 -5.06 -29.02
C ASP A 4 -13.85 -5.06 -28.23
N LYS A 5 -12.72 -4.80 -28.89
CA LYS A 5 -11.40 -4.74 -28.25
C LYS A 5 -11.29 -3.54 -27.31
N ILE A 6 -11.91 -2.42 -27.65
CA ILE A 6 -11.92 -1.22 -26.80
C ILE A 6 -12.84 -1.41 -25.62
N ASN A 7 -14.02 -1.99 -25.82
CA ASN A 7 -14.92 -2.31 -24.71
C ASN A 7 -14.23 -3.22 -23.68
N VAL A 8 -13.45 -4.19 -24.16
CA VAL A 8 -12.60 -5.04 -23.31
C VAL A 8 -11.51 -4.24 -22.60
N LEU A 9 -10.85 -3.28 -23.25
CA LEU A 9 -9.87 -2.38 -22.61
C LEU A 9 -10.49 -1.46 -21.56
N ILE A 10 -11.65 -0.86 -21.83
CA ILE A 10 -12.39 -0.02 -20.89
C ILE A 10 -12.77 -0.85 -19.66
N LYS A 11 -13.35 -2.04 -19.87
CA LYS A 11 -13.72 -2.93 -18.76
C LYS A 11 -12.50 -3.35 -17.93
N ALA A 12 -11.39 -3.61 -18.60
CA ALA A 12 -10.13 -3.91 -17.93
C ALA A 12 -9.63 -2.74 -17.09
N TRP A 13 -9.61 -1.53 -17.66
CA TRP A 13 -9.22 -0.31 -16.96
C TRP A 13 -10.06 -0.10 -15.70
N GLU A 14 -11.39 -0.20 -15.80
CA GLU A 14 -12.29 -0.15 -14.64
C GLU A 14 -11.93 -1.20 -13.59
N THR A 15 -11.65 -2.44 -14.02
CA THR A 15 -11.27 -3.54 -13.12
C THR A 15 -9.98 -3.22 -12.37
N TYR A 16 -8.96 -2.69 -13.07
CA TYR A 16 -7.71 -2.30 -12.44
C TYR A 16 -7.85 -1.13 -11.48
N GLN A 17 -8.67 -0.14 -11.80
CA GLN A 17 -8.95 0.98 -10.90
C GLN A 17 -9.67 0.50 -9.63
N ASN A 18 -10.65 -0.39 -9.77
CA ASN A 18 -11.36 -0.98 -8.64
C ASN A 18 -10.42 -1.81 -7.75
N LEU A 19 -9.55 -2.62 -8.35
CA LEU A 19 -8.51 -3.35 -7.60
C LEU A 19 -7.58 -2.38 -6.87
N ALA A 20 -7.04 -1.36 -7.56
CA ALA A 20 -6.16 -0.36 -6.97
C ALA A 20 -6.82 0.37 -5.79
N LYS A 21 -8.11 0.72 -5.92
CA LYS A 21 -8.91 1.31 -4.84
C LYS A 21 -9.03 0.35 -3.66
N GLY A 22 -9.38 -0.91 -3.90
CA GLY A 22 -9.49 -1.95 -2.87
C GLY A 22 -8.19 -2.16 -2.10
N PHE A 23 -7.04 -2.20 -2.78
CA PHE A 23 -5.73 -2.26 -2.11
C PHE A 23 -5.43 -1.01 -1.28
N GLY A 24 -5.84 0.17 -1.77
CA GLY A 24 -5.73 1.43 -1.02
C GLY A 24 -6.54 1.43 0.27
N GLU A 25 -7.80 0.99 0.21
CA GLU A 25 -8.69 0.88 1.37
C GLU A 25 -8.18 -0.17 2.37
N ASN A 26 -7.72 -1.32 1.88
CA ASN A 26 -7.16 -2.36 2.74
C ASN A 26 -5.87 -1.90 3.44
N ALA A 27 -4.99 -1.17 2.74
CA ALA A 27 -3.82 -0.57 3.36
C ALA A 27 -4.21 0.38 4.49
N TRP A 28 -5.24 1.21 4.29
CA TRP A 28 -5.75 2.09 5.34
C TRP A 28 -6.35 1.32 6.52
N LYS A 29 -7.14 0.27 6.28
CA LYS A 29 -7.69 -0.59 7.34
C LYS A 29 -6.59 -1.24 8.17
N ILE A 30 -5.55 -1.78 7.52
CA ILE A 30 -4.37 -2.36 8.20
C ILE A 30 -3.72 -1.31 9.09
N ARG A 31 -3.50 -0.09 8.60
CA ARG A 31 -2.91 0.98 9.39
C ARG A 31 -3.76 1.33 10.61
N ALA A 32 -5.07 1.52 10.43
CA ALA A 32 -5.99 1.86 11.52
C ALA A 32 -6.01 0.79 12.60
N ILE A 33 -6.05 -0.49 12.21
CA ILE A 33 -5.98 -1.63 13.13
C ILE A 33 -4.62 -1.66 13.86
N GLY A 34 -3.52 -1.43 13.15
CA GLY A 34 -2.18 -1.38 13.74
C GLY A 34 -2.03 -0.29 14.80
N ILE A 35 -2.54 0.91 14.54
CA ILE A 35 -2.58 2.01 15.51
C ILE A 35 -3.45 1.65 16.71
N GLY A 36 -4.58 0.96 16.49
CA GLY A 36 -5.45 0.47 17.56
C GLY A 36 -4.74 -0.52 18.49
N PHE A 37 -4.07 -1.54 17.92
CA PHE A 37 -3.29 -2.50 18.71
C PHE A 37 -2.14 -1.85 19.45
N TRP A 38 -1.39 -0.97 18.78
CA TRP A 38 -0.31 -0.23 19.42
C TRP A 38 -0.83 0.59 20.60
N SER A 39 -1.93 1.34 20.43
CA SER A 39 -2.54 2.14 21.49
C SER A 39 -2.98 1.29 22.69
N ALA A 40 -3.55 0.11 22.43
CA ALA A 40 -3.97 -0.81 23.48
C ALA A 40 -2.79 -1.34 24.31
N ILE A 41 -1.68 -1.70 23.63
CA ILE A 41 -0.46 -2.18 24.31
C ILE A 41 0.20 -1.06 25.11
N MET A 42 0.30 0.15 24.54
CA MET A 42 0.84 1.31 25.26
C MET A 42 0.01 1.64 26.50
N GLY A 43 -1.32 1.62 26.40
CA GLY A 43 -2.22 1.84 27.53
C GLY A 43 -2.11 0.76 28.60
N TYR A 44 -1.96 -0.51 28.19
CA TYR A 44 -1.74 -1.62 29.13
C TYR A 44 -0.39 -1.52 29.84
N GLY A 45 0.69 -1.23 29.10
CA GLY A 45 2.02 -1.04 29.68
C GLY A 45 2.04 0.09 30.70
N TYR A 46 1.39 1.22 30.37
CA TYR A 46 1.29 2.37 31.28
C TYR A 46 0.50 2.06 32.54
N LYS A 47 -0.61 1.32 32.43
CA LYS A 47 -1.42 0.96 33.60
C LYS A 47 -0.70 0.04 34.58
N ASN A 48 0.15 -0.86 34.09
CA ASN A 48 0.79 -1.90 34.90
C ASN A 48 2.27 -1.60 35.23
N ASP A 49 2.79 -0.45 34.80
CA ASP A 49 4.19 -0.05 34.99
C ASP A 49 5.20 -1.12 34.52
N ASP A 50 4.87 -1.82 33.42
CA ASP A 50 5.70 -2.90 32.88
C ASP A 50 6.39 -2.46 31.59
N SER A 51 7.65 -2.05 31.73
CA SER A 51 8.50 -1.60 30.62
C SER A 51 8.71 -2.66 29.53
N LYS A 52 8.56 -3.95 29.85
CA LYS A 52 8.70 -5.04 28.87
C LYS A 52 7.53 -5.08 27.90
N VAL A 53 6.35 -4.62 28.31
CA VAL A 53 5.17 -4.52 27.44
C VAL A 53 5.42 -3.56 26.28
N TYR A 54 6.16 -2.46 26.51
CA TYR A 54 6.46 -1.50 25.45
C TYR A 54 7.36 -2.10 24.36
N LEU A 55 8.21 -3.08 24.67
CA LEU A 55 8.98 -3.80 23.65
C LEU A 55 8.06 -4.59 22.69
N PHE A 56 6.95 -5.14 23.17
CA PHE A 56 5.96 -5.78 22.30
C PHE A 56 5.29 -4.80 21.33
N SER A 57 5.13 -3.54 21.73
CA SER A 57 4.57 -2.51 20.84
C SER A 57 5.46 -2.24 19.62
N LEU A 58 6.79 -2.37 19.74
CA LEU A 58 7.72 -2.27 18.60
C LEU A 58 7.47 -3.37 17.57
N ILE A 59 7.29 -4.61 18.03
CA ILE A 59 7.01 -5.76 17.17
C ILE A 59 5.72 -5.54 16.39
N ILE A 60 4.67 -5.05 17.06
CA ILE A 60 3.39 -4.72 16.42
C ILE A 60 3.57 -3.64 15.34
N VAL A 61 4.26 -2.56 15.64
CA VAL A 61 4.51 -1.47 14.67
C VAL A 61 5.22 -2.01 13.43
N VAL A 62 6.25 -2.85 13.60
CA VAL A 62 7.00 -3.46 12.48
C VAL A 62 6.10 -4.41 11.66
N LEU A 63 5.33 -5.28 12.30
CA LEU A 63 4.44 -6.21 11.60
C LEU A 63 3.40 -5.46 10.74
N PHE A 64 2.75 -4.45 11.30
CA PHE A 64 1.75 -3.67 10.56
C PHE A 64 2.38 -2.82 9.45
N LEU A 65 3.62 -2.35 9.62
CA LEU A 65 4.38 -1.68 8.57
C LEU A 65 4.60 -2.61 7.37
N PHE A 66 5.01 -3.85 7.59
CA PHE A 66 5.20 -4.83 6.52
C PHE A 66 3.89 -5.16 5.79
N LEU A 67 2.81 -5.39 6.54
CA LEU A 67 1.49 -5.66 5.97
C LEU A 67 0.96 -4.49 5.13
N GLU A 68 1.06 -3.26 5.63
CA GLU A 68 0.64 -2.08 4.85
C GLU A 68 1.50 -1.92 3.60
N THR A 69 2.82 -2.14 3.72
CA THR A 69 3.74 -2.06 2.59
C THR A 69 3.34 -2.99 1.46
N GLY A 70 3.03 -4.26 1.78
CA GLY A 70 2.60 -5.23 0.77
C GLY A 70 1.36 -4.76 0.01
N MET A 71 0.35 -4.25 0.73
CA MET A 71 -0.87 -3.74 0.09
C MET A 71 -0.61 -2.50 -0.77
N LYS A 72 0.25 -1.57 -0.32
CA LYS A 72 0.63 -0.39 -1.09
C LYS A 72 1.41 -0.72 -2.35
N GLN A 73 2.31 -1.71 -2.29
CA GLN A 73 3.06 -2.14 -3.48
C GLN A 73 2.11 -2.69 -4.55
N LEU A 74 1.16 -3.55 -4.17
CA LEU A 74 0.14 -4.06 -5.07
C LEU A 74 -0.69 -2.91 -5.65
N GLN A 75 -1.15 -1.98 -4.80
CA GLN A 75 -1.85 -0.77 -5.24
C GLN A 75 -1.09 -0.02 -6.34
N TYR A 76 0.20 0.30 -6.12
CA TYR A 76 1.00 1.02 -7.12
C TYR A 76 1.16 0.28 -8.44
N LYS A 77 1.34 -1.06 -8.40
CA LYS A 77 1.46 -1.86 -9.62
C LYS A 77 0.14 -1.87 -10.41
N TYR A 78 -1.00 -1.93 -9.72
CA TYR A 78 -2.30 -1.84 -10.36
C TYR A 78 -2.61 -0.45 -10.92
N ILE A 79 -2.22 0.62 -10.22
CA ILE A 79 -2.32 2.00 -10.74
C ILE A 79 -1.50 2.15 -12.03
N ASN A 80 -0.24 1.70 -12.03
CA ASN A 80 0.61 1.79 -13.21
C ASN A 80 0.04 1.01 -14.40
N LYS A 81 -0.54 -0.18 -14.14
CA LYS A 81 -1.18 -0.98 -15.17
C LYS A 81 -2.45 -0.32 -15.72
N SER A 82 -3.25 0.31 -14.86
CA SER A 82 -4.40 1.12 -15.25
C SER A 82 -3.98 2.26 -16.18
N ILE A 83 -2.93 3.01 -15.83
CA ILE A 83 -2.42 4.12 -16.64
C ILE A 83 -1.95 3.64 -18.02
N ASN A 84 -1.33 2.46 -18.12
CA ASN A 84 -0.90 1.91 -19.40
C ASN A 84 -2.09 1.55 -20.31
N ILE A 85 -3.18 1.03 -19.73
CA ILE A 85 -4.41 0.74 -20.46
C ILE A 85 -5.10 2.05 -20.88
N GLU A 86 -5.13 3.05 -20.00
CA GLU A 86 -5.68 4.37 -20.30
C GLU A 86 -4.99 5.02 -21.49
N LYS A 87 -3.65 4.95 -21.56
CA LYS A 87 -2.89 5.40 -22.74
C LYS A 87 -3.31 4.67 -24.01
N SER A 88 -3.51 3.35 -23.93
CA SER A 88 -3.96 2.55 -25.08
C SER A 88 -5.36 2.95 -25.55
N ILE A 89 -6.25 3.30 -24.63
CA ILE A 89 -7.60 3.81 -24.93
C ILE A 89 -7.49 5.19 -25.59
N ASN A 90 -6.66 6.08 -25.05
CA ASN A 90 -6.47 7.43 -25.59
C ASN A 90 -5.86 7.39 -27.00
N ASP A 91 -4.85 6.55 -27.23
CA ASP A 91 -4.24 6.35 -28.55
C ASP A 91 -5.30 5.90 -29.57
N PHE A 92 -6.24 5.03 -29.16
CA PHE A 92 -7.36 4.64 -30.02
C PHE A 92 -8.30 5.80 -30.33
N LEU A 93 -8.69 6.58 -29.31
CA LEU A 93 -9.63 7.70 -29.47
C LEU A 93 -9.07 8.82 -30.36
N LEU A 94 -7.75 9.01 -30.35
CA LEU A 94 -7.05 9.99 -31.19
C LEU A 94 -6.80 9.49 -32.63
N GLY A 95 -7.12 8.23 -32.93
CA GLY A 95 -6.85 7.62 -34.24
C GLY A 95 -5.36 7.31 -34.48
N ASP A 96 -4.55 7.31 -33.41
CA ASP A 96 -3.13 6.99 -33.45
C ASP A 96 -2.89 5.47 -33.49
N ASN A 97 -1.64 5.06 -33.71
CA ASN A 97 -1.24 3.66 -33.72
C ASN A 97 -1.40 3.03 -32.31
N VAL A 98 -2.52 2.36 -32.09
CA VAL A 98 -2.86 1.73 -30.81
C VAL A 98 -1.86 0.66 -30.43
N LYS A 99 -1.15 0.89 -29.32
CA LYS A 99 -0.29 -0.11 -28.70
C LYS A 99 -1.10 -0.96 -27.74
N PHE A 100 -1.74 -2.00 -28.26
CA PHE A 100 -2.38 -2.99 -27.40
C PHE A 100 -1.34 -3.69 -26.50
N PRO A 101 -1.70 -4.01 -25.24
CA PRO A 101 -0.81 -4.76 -24.36
C PRO A 101 -0.50 -6.14 -24.95
N THR A 102 0.78 -6.44 -25.18
CA THR A 102 1.27 -7.63 -25.90
C THR A 102 0.94 -8.96 -25.20
N ASN A 103 0.74 -8.95 -23.88
CA ASN A 103 0.45 -10.16 -23.09
C ASN A 103 -1.04 -10.35 -22.80
N GLY A 104 -1.92 -9.64 -23.52
CA GLY A 104 -3.36 -9.62 -23.24
C GLY A 104 -3.70 -8.96 -21.90
N ILE A 105 -4.99 -8.99 -21.55
CA ILE A 105 -5.49 -8.44 -20.31
C ILE A 105 -5.52 -9.55 -19.26
N SER A 106 -4.53 -9.56 -18.37
CA SER A 106 -4.45 -10.51 -17.25
C SER A 106 -4.23 -9.75 -15.95
N THR A 107 -4.95 -10.10 -14.88
CA THR A 107 -4.75 -9.50 -13.55
C THR A 107 -3.36 -9.75 -12.96
N ASN A 108 -2.53 -10.58 -13.59
CA ASN A 108 -1.14 -10.78 -13.18
C ASN A 108 -0.36 -9.45 -13.23
N ILE A 109 0.02 -8.99 -12.04
CA ILE A 109 1.00 -7.94 -11.84
C ILE A 109 2.34 -8.56 -11.47
N ALA A 110 3.44 -7.89 -11.82
CA ALA A 110 4.77 -8.33 -11.44
C ALA A 110 4.85 -8.50 -9.92
N THR A 111 5.44 -9.60 -9.46
CA THR A 111 5.62 -9.88 -8.03
C THR A 111 6.33 -8.71 -7.35
N PRO A 112 5.88 -8.27 -6.16
CA PRO A 112 6.57 -7.22 -5.42
C PRO A 112 8.00 -7.61 -5.08
N SER A 113 8.95 -6.69 -5.30
CA SER A 113 10.36 -6.91 -5.04
C SER A 113 10.85 -6.18 -3.78
N ILE A 114 12.02 -6.56 -3.27
CA ILE A 114 12.67 -5.85 -2.15
C ILE A 114 12.98 -4.38 -2.53
N ILE A 115 13.27 -4.12 -3.80
CA ILE A 115 13.49 -2.76 -4.31
C ILE A 115 12.17 -1.96 -4.25
N ASP A 116 11.04 -2.59 -4.58
CA ASP A 116 9.72 -1.98 -4.42
C ASP A 116 9.43 -1.64 -2.95
N PHE A 117 9.95 -2.42 -2.00
CA PHE A 117 9.84 -2.17 -0.56
C PHE A 117 10.63 -0.94 -0.15
N LEU A 118 11.91 -0.87 -0.49
CA LEU A 118 12.74 0.29 -0.17
C LEU A 118 12.23 1.58 -0.82
N ASN A 119 11.67 1.48 -2.02
CA ASN A 119 11.04 2.62 -2.71
C ASN A 119 9.83 3.22 -1.97
N MET A 120 9.22 2.49 -1.03
CA MET A 120 8.14 3.02 -0.19
C MET A 120 8.62 4.05 0.84
N PHE A 121 9.89 4.01 1.22
CA PHE A 121 10.49 4.91 2.21
C PHE A 121 11.10 6.19 1.60
N ARG A 122 10.82 6.46 0.32
CA ARG A 122 11.22 7.73 -0.32
C ARG A 122 10.49 8.91 0.36
N LEU A 123 11.16 10.07 0.44
CA LEU A 123 10.60 11.29 1.03
C LEU A 123 9.26 11.72 0.41
N LYS A 124 9.09 11.51 -0.90
CA LYS A 124 7.82 11.80 -1.60
C LYS A 124 6.63 10.98 -1.07
N ARG A 125 6.87 9.90 -0.33
CA ARG A 125 5.87 9.00 0.25
C ARG A 125 5.79 9.14 1.78
N TRP A 126 6.07 10.32 2.32
CA TRP A 126 6.05 10.57 3.77
C TRP A 126 4.72 10.19 4.45
N MET A 127 3.57 10.36 3.78
CA MET A 127 2.27 9.96 4.31
C MET A 127 2.13 8.45 4.56
N PHE A 128 3.04 7.64 4.00
CA PHE A 128 3.14 6.21 4.27
C PHE A 128 3.96 5.93 5.54
N TRP A 129 5.22 6.39 5.61
CA TRP A 129 6.14 5.97 6.67
C TRP A 129 6.12 6.87 7.91
N LEU A 130 5.70 8.14 7.80
CA LEU A 130 5.70 9.08 8.92
C LEU A 130 4.87 8.61 10.12
N PRO A 131 3.64 8.07 9.95
CA PRO A 131 2.86 7.56 11.09
C PRO A 131 3.64 6.51 11.89
N TYR A 132 4.28 5.55 11.22
CA TYR A 132 5.07 4.51 11.88
C TYR A 132 6.29 5.08 12.61
N LEU A 133 6.95 6.08 12.03
CA LEU A 133 8.06 6.77 12.68
C LEU A 133 7.61 7.48 13.97
N VAL A 134 6.43 8.10 13.96
CA VAL A 134 5.84 8.70 15.17
C VAL A 134 5.57 7.62 16.24
N LEU A 135 4.95 6.50 15.86
CA LEU A 135 4.68 5.39 16.80
C LEU A 135 5.99 4.85 17.42
N LEU A 136 7.03 4.66 16.62
CA LEU A 136 8.33 4.21 17.10
C LEU A 136 8.95 5.20 18.10
N ILE A 137 8.99 6.49 17.76
CA ILE A 137 9.56 7.52 18.65
C ILE A 137 8.82 7.54 19.98
N VAL A 138 7.48 7.52 19.96
CA VAL A 138 6.68 7.51 21.19
C VAL A 138 6.98 6.26 22.01
N THR A 139 7.00 5.07 21.40
CA THR A 139 7.38 3.84 22.11
C THR A 139 8.77 3.95 22.76
N PHE A 140 9.77 4.48 22.04
CA PHE A 140 11.12 4.66 22.61
C PHE A 140 11.16 5.61 23.80
N LEU A 141 10.39 6.70 23.77
CA LEU A 141 10.30 7.63 24.90
C LEU A 141 9.75 6.94 26.15
N PHE A 142 8.71 6.12 26.02
CA PHE A 142 8.12 5.39 27.15
C PHE A 142 9.03 4.27 27.68
N ILE A 143 9.82 3.63 26.82
CA ILE A 143 10.82 2.65 27.27
C ILE A 143 11.90 3.34 28.11
N ASN A 144 12.40 4.49 27.67
CA ASN A 144 13.47 5.21 28.35
C ASN A 144 13.05 5.90 29.66
N GLN A 145 11.77 6.24 29.82
CA GLN A 145 11.26 6.85 31.06
C GLN A 145 11.04 5.84 32.19
N ASN A 146 10.86 4.55 31.86
CA ASN A 146 10.57 3.48 32.82
C ASN A 146 11.73 2.46 32.96
N LEU A 147 12.95 2.87 32.59
CA LEU A 147 14.21 2.18 32.85
C LEU A 147 14.99 2.95 33.92
#